data_AF-A0A954NFX7-F1
#
_entry.id   AF-A0A954NFX7-F1
#
_cell.length_a   1.000
_cell.length_b   1.000
_cell.length_c   1.000
_cell.angle_alpha   90.00
_cell.angle_beta   90.00
_cell.angle_gamma   90.00
#
_symmetry.space_group_name_H-M   'P 1'
#
loop_
_entity.id
_entity.type
_entity.pdbx_description
1 polymer ?
#
loop_
_entity_poly.entity_id
_entity_poly.type
_entity_poly.pdbx_seq_one_letter_code
_entity_poly.pdbx_strand_id
1 'polypeptide(L)'
;MDASSSSAALSDDQARAAIQQAVDAGRLTASAQANIEVWLSEPRYESYRNSVLEHIAAEKWQILDDVFWTIIPFGTGGRRGRMYEIGCNAINDRTIGESAQGLADYLNQKLGEAPKSCALAYDTRNNSRHFAELCASIMVANGFHVYFLDDYRSTPELSFLVRQKGCDAGIMVTASHNPPSDNAVKVYGPTGGQLVPPDDKGVIDRVMTVDRVLTVPFAQAMTEGKVTVCTSETDAALLAVHEQQSLSDARDISVIYSPLHGVGEKNVCDLLQAVGFEQVEVFGPHRERDGNFPNVPHHVSNPENPEVFAAIIERAKETGAELVLATDPDCDRMGAATPFTLKNRDEWGTLSGNQLGALMADYILGRRQAAGTLSPEHYVVKTLVTTDLITRIADSYHVRTEGNLHVGFKWIGLQMDQSGPDKFVFGTEESHGYLVGGYARDKDGAVACLLLAEAAAHAKRAGRSLHECLDRLYEQHGYHGERLINITMTGSDGMARMQRLMARIRQQPPVSIGGLAVTNIRDYAGPTQRSPGSEARPLDAPKANMVILDLEGEGNRIAVRPSGTEPKVKLYMFTRVDVGASDGLTAAKQKGVELLDGFARDLRAFADSVE
;
A
#
# COMPACT_ATOMS: atom_id res chain seq x y z
N MET A 1 13.65 46.22 15.54
CA MET A 1 13.86 46.79 14.20
C MET A 1 14.45 45.68 13.37
N ASP A 2 13.60 44.91 12.71
CA ASP A 2 14.01 44.06 11.60
C ASP A 2 13.11 44.46 10.43
N ALA A 3 13.78 44.83 9.34
CA ALA A 3 13.16 45.43 8.18
C ALA A 3 12.36 44.36 7.43
N SER A 4 11.03 44.47 7.48
CA SER A 4 10.15 43.86 6.50
C SER A 4 10.50 44.45 5.13
N SER A 5 11.33 43.76 4.35
CA SER A 5 11.43 44.04 2.92
C SER A 5 10.11 43.61 2.30
N SER A 6 9.17 44.55 2.13
CA SER A 6 8.03 44.32 1.24
C SER A 6 8.60 44.21 -0.17
N SER A 7 8.78 43.01 -0.69
CA SER A 7 8.96 42.82 -2.13
C SER A 7 7.72 43.40 -2.79
N ALA A 8 7.88 44.42 -3.62
CA ALA A 8 6.75 44.94 -4.39
C ALA A 8 6.13 43.77 -5.16
N ALA A 9 4.83 43.52 -4.95
CA ALA A 9 4.13 42.44 -5.65
C ALA A 9 4.26 42.67 -7.16
N LEU A 10 4.72 41.65 -7.89
CA LEU A 10 4.82 41.70 -9.35
C LEU A 10 3.44 42.02 -9.94
N SER A 11 3.39 42.93 -10.90
CA SER A 11 2.20 43.07 -11.75
C SER A 11 2.03 41.84 -12.64
N ASP A 12 0.82 41.59 -13.12
CA ASP A 12 0.51 40.43 -13.96
C ASP A 12 1.34 40.42 -15.25
N ASP A 13 1.59 41.60 -15.83
CA ASP A 13 2.46 41.74 -17.01
C ASP A 13 3.91 41.41 -16.69
N GLN A 14 4.41 41.84 -15.51
CA GLN A 14 5.76 41.51 -15.07
C GLN A 14 5.91 40.01 -14.80
N ALA A 15 4.91 39.40 -14.16
CA ALA A 15 4.89 37.96 -13.90
C ALA A 15 4.86 37.16 -15.21
N ARG A 16 4.00 37.51 -16.17
CA ARG A 16 3.93 36.86 -17.48
C ARG A 16 5.25 36.99 -18.26
N ALA A 17 5.87 38.17 -18.24
CA ALA A 17 7.16 38.37 -18.88
C ALA A 17 8.26 37.51 -18.24
N ALA A 18 8.30 37.43 -16.90
CA ALA A 18 9.25 36.60 -16.18
C ALA A 18 9.06 35.10 -16.46
N ILE A 19 7.80 34.63 -16.49
CA ILE A 19 7.46 33.25 -16.85
C ILE A 19 7.96 32.93 -18.27
N GLN A 20 7.67 33.80 -19.25
CA GLN A 20 8.10 33.58 -20.63
C GLN A 20 9.63 33.50 -20.74
N GLN A 21 10.36 34.39 -20.06
CA GLN A 21 11.82 34.34 -20.01
C GLN A 21 12.35 33.06 -19.36
N ALA A 22 11.67 32.53 -18.34
CA ALA A 22 12.05 31.26 -17.71
C ALA A 22 11.84 30.07 -18.65
N VAL A 23 10.77 30.06 -19.43
CA VAL A 23 10.50 29.04 -20.46
C VAL A 23 11.54 29.12 -21.58
N ASP A 24 11.81 30.31 -22.11
CA ASP A 24 12.81 30.52 -23.17
C ASP A 24 14.22 30.10 -22.71
N ALA A 25 14.51 30.26 -21.42
CA ALA A 25 15.77 29.82 -20.79
C ALA A 25 15.79 28.33 -20.41
N GLY A 26 14.71 27.57 -20.64
CA GLY A 26 14.60 26.15 -20.28
C GLY A 26 14.55 25.88 -18.77
N ARG A 27 14.23 26.88 -17.96
CA ARG A 27 14.09 26.77 -16.49
C ARG A 27 12.67 26.40 -16.05
N LEU A 28 11.71 26.43 -16.97
CA LEU A 28 10.30 26.14 -16.74
C LEU A 28 9.72 25.45 -17.98
N THR A 29 8.96 24.37 -17.81
CA THR A 29 8.29 23.66 -18.90
C THR A 29 7.08 24.43 -19.41
N ALA A 30 6.73 24.25 -20.69
CA ALA A 30 5.55 24.88 -21.29
C ALA A 30 4.23 24.44 -20.61
N SER A 31 4.17 23.20 -20.10
CA SER A 31 3.01 22.73 -19.32
C SER A 31 2.93 23.40 -17.95
N ALA A 32 4.08 23.62 -17.28
CA ALA A 32 4.10 24.39 -16.04
C ALA A 32 3.65 25.83 -16.26
N GLN A 33 4.10 26.50 -17.33
CA GLN A 33 3.61 27.84 -17.70
C GLN A 33 2.07 27.85 -17.82
N ALA A 34 1.49 26.93 -18.59
CA ALA A 34 0.05 26.88 -18.80
C ALA A 34 -0.74 26.72 -17.48
N ASN A 35 -0.26 25.85 -16.58
CA ASN A 35 -0.91 25.64 -15.28
C ASN A 35 -0.71 26.81 -14.31
N ILE A 36 0.44 27.49 -14.35
CA ILE A 36 0.66 28.72 -13.58
C ILE A 36 -0.28 29.83 -14.05
N GLU A 37 -0.45 30.00 -15.36
CA GLU A 37 -1.36 30.99 -15.91
C GLU A 37 -2.82 30.76 -15.48
N VAL A 38 -3.25 29.50 -15.40
CA VAL A 38 -4.54 29.10 -14.83
C VAL A 38 -4.66 29.55 -13.37
N TRP A 39 -3.65 29.27 -12.53
CA TRP A 39 -3.64 29.65 -11.11
C TRP A 39 -3.57 31.17 -10.87
N LEU A 40 -3.01 31.94 -11.81
CA LEU A 40 -2.94 33.39 -11.73
C LEU A 40 -4.22 34.09 -12.22
N SER A 41 -5.05 33.42 -13.02
CA SER A 41 -6.17 34.05 -13.74
C SER A 41 -7.56 33.55 -13.35
N GLU A 42 -7.70 32.30 -12.90
CA GLU A 42 -9.01 31.75 -12.57
C GLU A 42 -9.43 32.09 -11.12
N PRO A 43 -10.67 32.57 -10.90
CA PRO A 43 -11.15 32.98 -9.56
C PRO A 43 -11.05 31.89 -8.49
N ARG A 44 -11.11 30.61 -8.87
CA ARG A 44 -11.02 29.47 -7.93
C ARG A 44 -9.64 29.30 -7.28
N TYR A 45 -8.60 29.98 -7.78
CA TYR A 45 -7.24 29.96 -7.23
C TYR A 45 -6.83 31.28 -6.57
N GLU A 46 -7.75 32.24 -6.42
CA GLU A 46 -7.44 33.59 -5.93
C GLU A 46 -6.67 33.59 -4.60
N SER A 47 -7.01 32.69 -3.67
CA SER A 47 -6.32 32.57 -2.37
C SER A 47 -4.86 32.14 -2.46
N TYR A 48 -4.44 31.53 -3.58
CA TYR A 48 -3.07 31.04 -3.82
C TYR A 48 -2.25 32.00 -4.69
N ARG A 49 -2.91 32.93 -5.36
CA ARG A 49 -2.32 33.82 -6.37
C ARG A 49 -1.09 34.58 -5.86
N ASN A 50 -1.15 35.12 -4.66
CA ASN A 50 -0.03 35.87 -4.07
C ASN A 50 1.20 34.98 -3.84
N SER A 51 1.01 33.75 -3.32
CA SER A 51 2.12 32.81 -3.14
C SER A 51 2.75 32.46 -4.50
N VAL A 52 1.96 32.25 -5.57
CA VAL A 52 2.50 32.05 -6.92
C VAL A 52 3.36 33.23 -7.37
N LEU A 53 2.88 34.47 -7.20
CA LEU A 53 3.62 35.68 -7.57
C LEU A 53 4.92 35.86 -6.76
N GLU A 54 4.91 35.54 -5.46
CA GLU A 54 6.10 35.58 -4.61
C GLU A 54 7.16 34.58 -5.08
N HIS A 55 6.74 33.38 -5.51
CA HIS A 55 7.65 32.37 -6.06
C HIS A 55 8.28 32.82 -7.38
N ILE A 56 7.51 33.48 -8.24
CA ILE A 56 7.98 34.07 -9.49
C ILE A 56 8.98 35.20 -9.19
N ALA A 57 8.66 36.10 -8.25
CA ALA A 57 9.52 37.21 -7.85
C ALA A 57 10.87 36.75 -7.26
N ALA A 58 10.84 35.61 -6.55
CA ALA A 58 12.03 34.98 -5.99
C ALA A 58 12.77 34.07 -6.99
N GLU A 59 12.36 34.03 -8.26
CA GLU A 59 12.94 33.19 -9.31
C GLU A 59 13.05 31.70 -8.93
N LYS A 60 12.07 31.17 -8.19
CA LYS A 60 12.01 29.76 -7.76
C LYS A 60 11.56 28.82 -8.90
N TRP A 61 12.17 28.94 -10.07
CA TRP A 61 11.72 28.30 -11.31
C TRP A 61 11.69 26.77 -11.24
N GLN A 62 12.71 26.13 -10.66
CA GLN A 62 12.71 24.67 -10.52
C GLN A 62 11.55 24.17 -9.64
N ILE A 63 11.28 24.87 -8.53
CA ILE A 63 10.17 24.53 -7.64
C ILE A 63 8.84 24.73 -8.35
N LEU A 64 8.68 25.85 -9.07
CA LEU A 64 7.49 26.13 -9.87
C LEU A 64 7.29 25.05 -10.93
N ASP A 65 8.35 24.62 -11.61
CA ASP A 65 8.26 23.53 -12.57
C ASP A 65 7.78 22.24 -11.87
N ASP A 66 8.46 21.81 -10.80
CA ASP A 66 8.15 20.58 -10.05
C ASP A 66 6.67 20.49 -9.63
N VAL A 67 6.06 21.62 -9.22
CA VAL A 67 4.69 21.66 -8.67
C VAL A 67 3.62 22.06 -9.71
N PHE A 68 3.99 22.46 -10.93
CA PHE A 68 3.04 22.86 -11.98
C PHE A 68 3.18 22.11 -13.32
N TRP A 69 4.24 21.33 -13.57
CA TRP A 69 4.45 20.70 -14.88
C TRP A 69 3.35 19.72 -15.31
N THR A 70 2.55 19.20 -14.37
CA THR A 70 1.40 18.33 -14.61
C THR A 70 0.32 18.53 -13.54
N ILE A 71 -0.78 17.79 -13.63
CA ILE A 71 -1.79 17.70 -12.58
C ILE A 71 -1.59 16.37 -11.86
N ILE A 72 -1.49 16.42 -10.53
CA ILE A 72 -1.33 15.23 -9.71
C ILE A 72 -2.57 14.32 -9.87
N PRO A 73 -2.39 13.07 -10.31
CA PRO A 73 -3.53 12.22 -10.63
C PRO A 73 -4.30 11.81 -9.37
N PHE A 74 -5.63 11.82 -9.46
CA PHE A 74 -6.47 11.07 -8.53
C PHE A 74 -6.52 9.62 -9.04
N GLY A 75 -5.77 8.73 -8.40
CA GLY A 75 -5.78 7.31 -8.70
C GLY A 75 -7.04 6.62 -8.19
N THR A 76 -7.15 5.32 -8.43
CA THR A 76 -8.39 4.58 -8.13
C THR A 76 -8.72 4.43 -6.63
N GLY A 77 -7.86 4.90 -5.73
CA GLY A 77 -8.07 4.86 -4.29
C GLY A 77 -7.72 6.17 -3.58
N GLY A 78 -7.47 7.25 -4.34
CA GLY A 78 -7.02 8.52 -3.77
C GLY A 78 -5.91 9.22 -4.55
N ARG A 79 -5.36 10.28 -3.95
CA ARG A 79 -4.31 11.14 -4.51
C ARG A 79 -3.16 11.25 -3.51
N ARG A 80 -1.92 11.05 -3.97
CA ARG A 80 -0.70 11.04 -3.15
C ARG A 80 0.43 11.75 -3.86
N GLY A 81 1.20 12.55 -3.12
CA GLY A 81 2.44 13.12 -3.62
C GLY A 81 3.11 14.05 -2.62
N ARG A 82 4.13 14.76 -3.10
CA ARG A 82 4.88 15.73 -2.31
C ARG A 82 3.99 16.88 -1.88
N MET A 83 4.09 17.28 -0.62
CA MET A 83 3.45 18.48 -0.10
C MET A 83 4.16 19.74 -0.57
N TYR A 84 3.38 20.72 -1.01
CA TYR A 84 3.85 22.07 -1.30
C TYR A 84 2.68 23.05 -1.28
N GLU A 85 2.85 24.26 -0.74
CA GLU A 85 1.76 25.23 -0.48
C GLU A 85 0.91 25.61 -1.71
N ILE A 86 1.47 25.51 -2.91
CA ILE A 86 0.85 25.80 -4.20
C ILE A 86 1.16 24.70 -5.22
N GLY A 87 0.46 24.71 -6.34
CA GLY A 87 0.73 23.81 -7.46
C GLY A 87 -0.32 22.73 -7.65
N CYS A 88 -0.63 22.46 -8.91
CA CYS A 88 -1.53 21.38 -9.30
C CYS A 88 -0.85 20.00 -9.31
N ASN A 89 0.49 19.93 -9.21
CA ASN A 89 1.26 18.69 -9.05
C ASN A 89 1.74 18.47 -7.60
N ALA A 90 1.04 18.99 -6.60
CA ALA A 90 1.42 18.88 -5.20
C ALA A 90 0.22 18.57 -4.30
N ILE A 91 0.51 18.11 -3.08
CA ILE A 91 -0.47 17.99 -2.02
C ILE A 91 -0.52 19.32 -1.24
N ASN A 92 -1.69 19.97 -1.29
CA ASN A 92 -2.03 21.19 -0.57
C ASN A 92 -3.53 21.24 -0.32
N ASP A 93 -3.98 22.28 0.39
CA ASP A 93 -5.38 22.54 0.68
C ASP A 93 -6.26 22.48 -0.57
N ARG A 94 -5.77 22.95 -1.74
CA ARG A 94 -6.54 22.92 -2.98
C ARG A 94 -6.72 21.49 -3.48
N THR A 95 -5.63 20.74 -3.65
CA THR A 95 -5.69 19.39 -4.23
C THR A 95 -6.31 18.36 -3.29
N ILE A 96 -6.19 18.55 -1.98
CA ILE A 96 -6.92 17.81 -0.94
C ILE A 96 -8.40 18.21 -0.95
N GLY A 97 -8.69 19.50 -1.04
CA GLY A 97 -10.05 20.01 -1.07
C GLY A 97 -10.84 19.54 -2.29
N GLU A 98 -10.22 19.53 -3.47
CA GLU A 98 -10.79 18.94 -4.70
C GLU A 98 -11.11 17.45 -4.53
N SER A 99 -10.25 16.72 -3.81
CA SER A 99 -10.44 15.28 -3.55
C SER A 99 -11.70 15.04 -2.70
N ALA A 100 -11.85 15.79 -1.61
CA ALA A 100 -13.03 15.69 -0.74
C ALA A 100 -14.31 16.22 -1.41
N GLN A 101 -14.23 17.36 -2.11
CA GLN A 101 -15.38 17.95 -2.81
C GLN A 101 -15.87 17.03 -3.93
N GLY A 102 -14.97 16.46 -4.74
CA GLY A 102 -15.34 15.54 -5.82
C GLY A 102 -15.98 14.25 -5.30
N LEU A 103 -15.51 13.73 -4.15
CA LEU A 103 -16.16 12.62 -3.46
C LEU A 103 -17.58 13.00 -2.99
N ALA A 104 -17.74 14.15 -2.34
CA ALA A 104 -19.03 14.63 -1.86
C ALA A 104 -20.01 14.84 -3.02
N ASP A 105 -19.57 15.46 -4.11
CA ASP A 105 -20.38 15.70 -5.32
C ASP A 105 -20.85 14.38 -5.94
N TYR A 106 -19.95 13.40 -6.05
CA TYR A 106 -20.28 12.07 -6.56
C TYR A 106 -21.36 11.38 -5.72
N LEU A 107 -21.17 11.37 -4.40
CA LEU A 107 -22.10 10.72 -3.48
C LEU A 107 -23.44 11.45 -3.38
N ASN A 108 -23.45 12.78 -3.42
CA ASN A 108 -24.69 13.57 -3.49
C ASN A 108 -25.45 13.30 -4.78
N GLN A 109 -24.77 13.15 -5.92
CA GLN A 109 -25.40 12.72 -7.16
C GLN A 109 -25.97 11.29 -7.05
N LYS A 110 -25.19 10.35 -6.50
CA LYS A 110 -25.53 8.92 -6.46
C LYS A 110 -26.66 8.60 -5.46
N LEU A 111 -26.63 9.24 -4.29
CA LEU A 111 -27.48 8.91 -3.14
C LEU A 111 -28.63 9.91 -2.93
N GLY A 112 -28.64 11.04 -3.66
CA GLY A 112 -29.70 12.05 -3.57
C GLY A 112 -29.72 12.77 -2.21
N GLU A 113 -30.91 13.07 -1.69
CA GLU A 113 -31.10 13.87 -0.45
C GLU A 113 -31.04 13.05 0.86
N ALA A 114 -30.79 11.75 0.80
CA ALA A 114 -30.70 10.93 2.00
C ALA A 114 -29.63 11.48 2.97
N PRO A 115 -29.82 11.36 4.31
CA PRO A 115 -28.76 11.67 5.26
C PRO A 115 -27.53 10.83 4.92
N LYS A 116 -26.37 11.49 4.84
CA LYS A 116 -25.10 10.84 4.51
C LYS A 116 -24.11 11.00 5.64
N SER A 117 -23.18 10.07 5.75
CA SER A 117 -22.10 10.18 6.71
C SER A 117 -20.75 9.74 6.15
N CYS A 118 -19.68 10.32 6.71
CA CYS A 118 -18.30 10.04 6.33
C CYS A 118 -17.45 9.80 7.58
N ALA A 119 -16.70 8.71 7.59
CA ALA A 119 -15.65 8.51 8.59
C ALA A 119 -14.34 9.20 8.14
N LEU A 120 -13.58 9.76 9.08
CA LEU A 120 -12.28 10.39 8.80
C LEU A 120 -11.23 9.95 9.82
N ALA A 121 -10.03 9.67 9.33
CA ALA A 121 -8.85 9.32 10.13
C ALA A 121 -7.58 9.83 9.47
N TYR A 122 -6.49 9.89 10.23
CA TYR A 122 -5.21 10.38 9.76
C TYR A 122 -4.02 9.79 10.54
N ASP A 123 -2.86 9.70 9.88
CA ASP A 123 -1.62 9.17 10.45
C ASP A 123 -0.71 10.27 11.03
N THR A 124 0.48 9.88 11.49
CA THR A 124 1.47 10.75 12.17
C THR A 124 2.21 11.74 11.27
N ARG A 125 1.93 11.76 9.96
CA ARG A 125 2.67 12.63 9.02
C ARG A 125 2.42 14.11 9.25
N ASN A 126 3.39 14.90 8.80
CA ASN A 126 3.25 16.35 8.75
C ASN A 126 1.98 16.76 7.99
N ASN A 127 1.23 17.70 8.56
CA ASN A 127 -0.05 18.23 8.06
C ASN A 127 -1.23 17.24 7.96
N SER A 128 -1.08 15.96 8.36
CA SER A 128 -2.16 14.98 8.26
C SER A 128 -3.43 15.40 9.01
N ARG A 129 -3.28 15.94 10.23
CA ARG A 129 -4.42 16.50 11.00
C ARG A 129 -5.10 17.65 10.27
N HIS A 130 -4.34 18.62 9.79
CA HIS A 130 -4.86 19.79 9.07
C HIS A 130 -5.67 19.37 7.84
N PHE A 131 -5.15 18.45 7.03
CA PHE A 131 -5.86 17.94 5.86
C PHE A 131 -7.10 17.10 6.22
N ALA A 132 -7.08 16.38 7.35
CA ALA A 132 -8.26 15.65 7.82
C ALA A 132 -9.37 16.62 8.27
N GLU A 133 -9.03 17.68 9.01
CA GLU A 133 -9.97 18.72 9.43
C GLU A 133 -10.53 19.49 8.21
N LEU A 134 -9.70 19.74 7.18
CA LEU A 134 -10.14 20.32 5.90
C LEU A 134 -11.15 19.39 5.20
N CYS A 135 -10.84 18.11 5.06
CA CYS A 135 -11.76 17.14 4.47
C CYS A 135 -13.08 17.07 5.25
N ALA A 136 -13.03 17.02 6.59
CA ALA A 136 -14.22 17.04 7.43
C ALA A 136 -15.07 18.31 7.21
N SER A 137 -14.42 19.47 7.17
CA SER A 137 -15.06 20.77 6.91
C SER A 137 -15.80 20.79 5.55
N ILE A 138 -15.20 20.18 4.52
CA ILE A 138 -15.79 20.08 3.19
C ILE A 138 -16.95 19.10 3.16
N MET A 139 -16.79 17.91 3.75
CA MET A 139 -17.86 16.91 3.81
C MET A 139 -19.09 17.48 4.54
N VAL A 140 -18.89 18.18 5.67
CA VAL A 140 -19.98 18.84 6.41
C VAL A 140 -20.63 19.94 5.58
N ALA A 141 -19.85 20.78 4.89
CA ALA A 141 -20.40 21.83 4.02
C ALA A 141 -21.27 21.26 2.88
N ASN A 142 -21.03 20.00 2.50
CA ASN A 142 -21.78 19.26 1.49
C ASN A 142 -22.91 18.39 2.07
N GLY A 143 -23.25 18.55 3.36
CA GLY A 143 -24.40 17.92 4.00
C GLY A 143 -24.14 16.55 4.63
N PHE A 144 -22.87 16.15 4.80
CA PHE A 144 -22.52 14.90 5.48
C PHE A 144 -22.40 15.12 6.99
N HIS A 145 -22.85 14.13 7.76
CA HIS A 145 -22.41 13.96 9.14
C HIS A 145 -21.03 13.32 9.17
N VAL A 146 -20.09 13.86 9.94
CA VAL A 146 -18.73 13.34 10.00
C VAL A 146 -18.50 12.57 11.30
N TYR A 147 -17.98 11.35 11.20
CA TYR A 147 -17.36 10.63 12.31
C TYR A 147 -15.85 10.81 12.23
N PHE A 148 -15.28 11.59 13.15
CA PHE A 148 -13.87 11.98 13.11
C PHE A 148 -13.09 11.24 14.19
N LEU A 149 -12.17 10.37 13.81
CA LEU A 149 -11.23 9.75 14.74
C LEU A 149 -10.17 10.78 15.15
N ASP A 150 -10.29 11.32 16.37
CA ASP A 150 -9.37 12.33 16.90
C ASP A 150 -8.13 11.68 17.53
N ASP A 151 -6.99 12.38 17.42
CA ASP A 151 -5.64 11.82 17.50
C ASP A 151 -5.32 10.84 16.35
N TYR A 152 -4.07 10.39 16.25
CA TYR A 152 -3.65 9.53 15.15
C TYR A 152 -4.31 8.15 15.20
N ARG A 153 -4.83 7.66 14.08
CA ARG A 153 -5.50 6.36 13.96
C ARG A 153 -5.13 5.63 12.68
N SER A 154 -5.26 4.30 12.73
CA SER A 154 -4.83 3.41 11.66
C SER A 154 -5.82 3.33 10.49
N THR A 155 -5.31 2.93 9.32
CA THR A 155 -6.14 2.59 8.16
C THR A 155 -7.18 1.50 8.48
N PRO A 156 -6.85 0.38 9.16
CA PRO A 156 -7.86 -0.60 9.56
C PRO A 156 -8.93 -0.04 10.51
N GLU A 157 -8.60 0.91 11.38
CA GLU A 157 -9.59 1.59 12.23
C GLU A 157 -10.60 2.39 11.42
N LEU A 158 -10.15 3.12 10.40
CA LEU A 158 -11.07 3.79 9.49
C LEU A 158 -11.98 2.78 8.78
N SER A 159 -11.39 1.72 8.22
CA SER A 159 -12.13 0.66 7.51
C SER A 159 -13.21 0.05 8.40
N PHE A 160 -12.87 -0.23 9.65
CA PHE A 160 -13.79 -0.73 10.66
C PHE A 160 -14.88 0.30 11.02
N LEU A 161 -14.52 1.55 11.28
CA LEU A 161 -15.45 2.61 11.68
C LEU A 161 -16.51 2.88 10.61
N VAL A 162 -16.11 2.91 9.33
CA VAL A 162 -17.05 3.05 8.20
C VAL A 162 -18.16 2.01 8.31
N ARG A 163 -17.80 0.75 8.58
CA ARG A 163 -18.75 -0.36 8.67
C ARG A 163 -19.55 -0.31 9.97
N GLN A 164 -18.89 0.00 11.08
CA GLN A 164 -19.51 0.05 12.41
C GLN A 164 -20.58 1.15 12.50
N LYS A 165 -20.35 2.31 11.87
CA LYS A 165 -21.30 3.44 11.84
C LYS A 165 -22.21 3.46 10.62
N GLY A 166 -22.00 2.55 9.65
CA GLY A 166 -22.75 2.54 8.40
C GLY A 166 -22.52 3.79 7.55
N CYS A 167 -21.27 4.29 7.50
CA CYS A 167 -20.92 5.47 6.72
C CYS A 167 -21.01 5.18 5.21
N ASP A 168 -21.36 6.20 4.44
CA ASP A 168 -21.38 6.14 2.97
C ASP A 168 -19.98 6.24 2.38
N ALA A 169 -19.05 6.82 3.13
CA ALA A 169 -17.66 6.97 2.74
C ALA A 169 -16.70 6.98 3.94
N GLY A 170 -15.42 6.78 3.63
CA GLY A 170 -14.31 7.04 4.53
C GLY A 170 -13.20 7.84 3.84
N ILE A 171 -12.50 8.69 4.59
CA ILE A 171 -11.29 9.38 4.14
C ILE A 171 -10.14 9.09 5.11
N MET A 172 -9.06 8.50 4.59
CA MET A 172 -7.81 8.32 5.32
C MET A 172 -6.77 9.32 4.81
N VAL A 173 -6.27 10.19 5.68
CA VAL A 173 -5.15 11.08 5.35
C VAL A 173 -3.84 10.41 5.75
N THR A 174 -3.15 9.85 4.76
CA THR A 174 -1.88 9.15 4.95
C THR A 174 -1.21 8.84 3.62
N ALA A 175 0.12 9.00 3.53
CA ALA A 175 0.92 8.45 2.45
C ALA A 175 1.59 7.10 2.81
N SER A 176 1.10 6.38 3.82
CA SER A 176 1.59 5.07 4.29
C SER A 176 3.09 5.10 4.56
N HIS A 177 3.92 4.38 3.80
CA HIS A 177 5.36 4.27 3.98
C HIS A 177 6.19 5.25 3.11
N ASN A 178 5.56 6.21 2.43
CA ASN A 178 6.27 7.20 1.61
C ASN A 178 7.23 8.11 2.43
N PRO A 179 8.12 8.89 1.79
CA PRO A 179 8.98 9.84 2.50
C PRO A 179 8.19 10.90 3.30
N PRO A 180 8.82 11.60 4.27
CA PRO A 180 8.18 12.64 5.09
C PRO A 180 7.60 13.83 4.31
N SER A 181 8.15 14.07 3.12
CA SER A 181 7.69 15.12 2.20
C SER A 181 6.29 14.87 1.64
N ASP A 182 5.81 13.64 1.71
CA ASP A 182 4.59 13.22 1.04
C ASP A 182 3.42 13.10 2.01
N ASN A 183 2.23 13.43 1.51
CA ASN A 183 0.97 13.09 2.15
C ASN A 183 -0.04 12.60 1.08
N ALA A 184 -1.22 12.16 1.51
CA ALA A 184 -2.25 11.68 0.60
C ALA A 184 -3.64 11.79 1.20
N VAL A 185 -4.64 11.73 0.34
CA VAL A 185 -6.01 11.38 0.70
C VAL A 185 -6.35 10.07 0.02
N LYS A 186 -6.70 9.05 0.81
CA LYS A 186 -7.27 7.78 0.35
C LYS A 186 -8.78 7.80 0.60
N VAL A 187 -9.58 7.35 -0.36
CA VAL A 187 -11.05 7.35 -0.25
C VAL A 187 -11.62 5.94 -0.21
N TYR A 188 -12.61 5.75 0.64
CA TYR A 188 -13.25 4.47 0.95
C TYR A 188 -14.75 4.56 0.68
N GLY A 189 -15.33 3.46 0.20
CA GLY A 189 -16.77 3.32 0.03
C GLY A 189 -17.45 2.72 1.27
N PRO A 190 -18.78 2.48 1.21
CA PRO A 190 -19.57 2.04 2.36
C PRO A 190 -19.21 0.63 2.86
N THR A 191 -18.47 -0.15 2.08
CA THR A 191 -17.97 -1.47 2.50
C THR A 191 -16.81 -1.35 3.49
N GLY A 192 -16.24 -0.17 3.69
CA GLY A 192 -14.99 0.05 4.41
C GLY A 192 -13.74 -0.23 3.57
N GLY A 193 -13.87 -0.57 2.29
CA GLY A 193 -12.76 -0.76 1.35
C GLY A 193 -12.58 0.44 0.42
N GLN A 194 -11.41 0.56 -0.22
CA GLN A 194 -11.20 1.57 -1.25
C GLN A 194 -12.15 1.38 -2.44
N LEU A 195 -12.42 2.46 -3.15
CA LEU A 195 -13.37 2.47 -4.27
C LEU A 195 -12.97 1.48 -5.39
N VAL A 196 -13.95 0.74 -5.87
CA VAL A 196 -13.85 -0.17 -7.03
C VAL A 196 -14.78 0.31 -8.15
N PRO A 197 -14.60 -0.16 -9.40
CA PRO A 197 -15.50 0.20 -10.48
C PRO A 197 -16.96 -0.17 -10.18
N PRO A 198 -17.94 0.67 -10.57
CA PRO A 198 -17.78 1.92 -11.32
C PRO A 198 -17.53 3.17 -10.46
N ASP A 199 -17.53 3.05 -9.13
CA ASP A 199 -17.48 4.19 -8.21
C ASP A 199 -16.14 4.93 -8.23
N ASP A 200 -15.03 4.21 -8.42
CA ASP A 200 -13.70 4.82 -8.56
C ASP A 200 -13.64 5.82 -9.72
N LYS A 201 -14.10 5.42 -10.91
CA LYS A 201 -14.19 6.28 -12.09
C LYS A 201 -15.15 7.45 -11.85
N GLY A 202 -16.30 7.20 -11.24
CA GLY A 202 -17.29 8.24 -10.95
C GLY A 202 -16.73 9.35 -10.07
N VAL A 203 -15.96 9.01 -9.04
CA VAL A 203 -15.27 9.99 -8.18
C VAL A 203 -14.16 10.71 -8.94
N ILE A 204 -13.34 10.00 -9.73
CA ILE A 204 -12.29 10.62 -10.56
C ILE A 204 -12.88 11.70 -11.47
N ASP A 205 -13.95 11.37 -12.20
CA ASP A 205 -14.59 12.29 -13.14
C ASP A 205 -15.11 13.56 -12.42
N ARG A 206 -15.54 13.44 -11.15
CA ARG A 206 -15.95 14.58 -10.30
C ARG A 206 -14.77 15.39 -9.77
N VAL A 207 -13.75 14.74 -9.20
CA VAL A 207 -12.54 15.41 -8.66
C VAL A 207 -11.88 16.27 -9.74
N MET A 208 -11.78 15.77 -10.97
CA MET A 208 -11.16 16.48 -12.09
C MET A 208 -11.98 17.67 -12.61
N THR A 209 -13.23 17.83 -12.17
CA THR A 209 -14.15 18.91 -12.60
C THR A 209 -14.54 19.86 -11.46
N VAL A 210 -13.91 19.76 -10.30
CA VAL A 210 -14.17 20.66 -9.16
C VAL A 210 -13.78 22.10 -9.49
N ASP A 211 -14.79 22.96 -9.55
CA ASP A 211 -14.61 24.40 -9.65
C ASP A 211 -14.43 25.02 -8.25
N ARG A 212 -15.46 24.87 -7.42
CA ARG A 212 -15.54 25.43 -6.07
C ARG A 212 -15.44 24.36 -5.00
N VAL A 213 -14.61 24.60 -3.98
CA VAL A 213 -14.55 23.80 -2.74
C VAL A 213 -15.39 24.49 -1.68
N LEU A 214 -16.45 23.83 -1.20
CA LEU A 214 -17.30 24.33 -0.12
C LEU A 214 -16.67 23.95 1.22
N THR A 215 -16.68 24.87 2.18
CA THR A 215 -16.13 24.61 3.52
C THR A 215 -16.93 25.34 4.59
N VAL A 216 -16.95 24.78 5.80
CA VAL A 216 -17.38 25.42 7.03
C VAL A 216 -16.26 25.29 8.06
N PRO A 217 -16.07 26.24 8.99
CA PRO A 217 -15.04 26.08 10.02
C PRO A 217 -15.20 24.80 10.83
N PHE A 218 -14.16 23.98 10.94
CA PHE A 218 -14.20 22.70 11.66
C PHE A 218 -14.72 22.84 13.11
N ALA A 219 -14.25 23.86 13.84
CA ALA A 219 -14.71 24.15 15.21
C ALA A 219 -16.21 24.47 15.29
N GLN A 220 -16.75 25.16 14.27
CA GLN A 220 -18.19 25.41 14.17
C GLN A 220 -18.95 24.11 13.92
N ALA A 221 -18.48 23.28 12.98
CA ALA A 221 -19.10 21.99 12.68
C ALA A 221 -19.14 21.04 13.88
N MET A 222 -18.10 21.04 14.72
CA MET A 222 -18.09 20.32 16.00
C MET A 222 -19.14 20.86 16.97
N THR A 223 -19.20 22.19 17.15
CA THR A 223 -20.15 22.84 18.08
C THR A 223 -21.61 22.61 17.67
N GLU A 224 -21.88 22.55 16.37
CA GLU A 224 -23.19 22.26 15.79
C GLU A 224 -23.55 20.76 15.80
N GLY A 225 -22.66 19.89 16.27
CA GLY A 225 -22.88 18.44 16.33
C GLY A 225 -22.85 17.73 14.97
N LYS A 226 -22.36 18.39 13.92
CA LYS A 226 -22.19 17.82 12.57
C LYS A 226 -20.93 16.96 12.45
N VAL A 227 -20.01 17.12 13.39
CA VAL A 227 -18.84 16.26 13.59
C VAL A 227 -19.00 15.55 14.92
N THR A 228 -19.05 14.22 14.90
CA THR A 228 -18.91 13.37 16.08
C THR A 228 -17.47 12.92 16.20
N VAL A 229 -16.79 13.35 17.25
CA VAL A 229 -15.45 12.85 17.57
C VAL A 229 -15.57 11.44 18.13
N CYS A 230 -14.88 10.49 17.49
CA CYS A 230 -14.79 9.10 17.89
C CYS A 230 -13.43 8.85 18.54
N THR A 231 -13.41 8.20 19.70
CA THR A 231 -12.15 7.96 20.45
C THR A 231 -12.10 6.54 21.00
N SER A 232 -11.99 6.40 22.32
CA SER A 232 -11.75 5.15 23.03
C SER A 232 -12.84 4.09 22.82
N GLU A 233 -14.07 4.49 22.52
CA GLU A 233 -15.15 3.56 22.23
C GLU A 233 -14.96 2.83 20.90
N THR A 234 -14.33 3.48 19.92
CA THR A 234 -14.00 2.84 18.64
C THR A 234 -12.78 1.96 18.82
N ASP A 235 -11.75 2.44 19.53
CA ASP A 235 -10.54 1.68 19.84
C ASP A 235 -10.89 0.36 20.57
N ALA A 236 -11.74 0.44 21.60
CA ALA A 236 -12.17 -0.73 22.38
C ALA A 236 -13.03 -1.70 21.55
N ALA A 237 -13.88 -1.18 20.67
CA ALA A 237 -14.70 -2.02 19.79
C ALA A 237 -13.84 -2.75 18.75
N LEU A 238 -12.81 -2.10 18.20
CA LEU A 238 -11.89 -2.77 17.29
C LEU A 238 -11.04 -3.81 18.04
N LEU A 239 -10.49 -3.46 19.20
CA LEU A 239 -9.72 -4.37 20.04
C LEU A 239 -10.51 -5.66 20.34
N ALA A 240 -11.79 -5.53 20.73
CA ALA A 240 -12.65 -6.68 21.02
C ALA A 240 -12.87 -7.60 19.80
N VAL A 241 -12.86 -7.04 18.58
CA VAL A 241 -12.97 -7.81 17.34
C VAL A 241 -11.63 -8.45 16.96
N HIS A 242 -10.51 -7.77 17.21
CA HIS A 242 -9.17 -8.30 17.02
C HIS A 242 -8.87 -9.47 17.97
N GLU A 243 -9.25 -9.38 19.25
CA GLU A 243 -9.10 -10.46 20.23
C GLU A 243 -9.76 -11.76 19.75
N GLN A 244 -10.92 -11.66 19.08
CA GLN A 244 -11.63 -12.80 18.51
C GLN A 244 -10.89 -13.50 17.37
N GLN A 245 -9.84 -12.87 16.82
CA GLN A 245 -9.01 -13.45 15.76
C GLN A 245 -7.85 -14.29 16.30
N SER A 246 -7.61 -14.30 17.62
CA SER A 246 -6.61 -15.19 18.24
C SER A 246 -7.00 -16.67 18.06
N LEU A 247 -6.05 -17.50 17.63
CA LEU A 247 -6.29 -18.91 17.27
C LEU A 247 -5.62 -19.90 18.23
N SER A 248 -4.95 -19.43 19.26
CA SER A 248 -4.25 -20.28 20.23
C SER A 248 -4.06 -19.59 21.59
N ASP A 249 -3.53 -20.35 22.55
CA ASP A 249 -3.05 -19.87 23.85
C ASP A 249 -1.50 -19.76 23.89
N ALA A 250 -0.84 -19.78 22.73
CA ALA A 250 0.61 -19.71 22.64
C ALA A 250 1.08 -18.27 22.86
N ARG A 251 1.69 -18.02 24.04
CA ARG A 251 2.16 -16.69 24.48
C ARG A 251 3.62 -16.63 24.93
N ASP A 252 4.26 -17.78 25.12
CA ASP A 252 5.63 -17.87 25.64
C ASP A 252 6.65 -17.46 24.58
N ILE A 253 6.75 -16.17 24.32
CA ILE A 253 7.76 -15.56 23.44
C ILE A 253 7.99 -14.10 23.86
N SER A 254 9.22 -13.62 23.74
CA SER A 254 9.57 -12.20 23.88
C SER A 254 9.58 -11.50 22.52
N VAL A 255 8.88 -10.37 22.45
CA VAL A 255 8.64 -9.60 21.23
C VAL A 255 9.18 -8.19 21.38
N ILE A 256 9.90 -7.71 20.37
CA ILE A 256 10.14 -6.27 20.20
C ILE A 256 9.26 -5.76 19.07
N TYR A 257 8.46 -4.75 19.36
CA TYR A 257 7.59 -4.09 18.41
C TYR A 257 8.10 -2.68 18.09
N SER A 258 8.12 -2.31 16.82
CA SER A 258 8.48 -0.97 16.37
C SER A 258 7.34 -0.34 15.57
N PRO A 259 6.77 0.79 16.02
CA PRO A 259 5.74 1.49 15.25
C PRO A 259 6.31 2.34 14.11
N LEU A 260 7.65 2.45 13.98
CA LEU A 260 8.32 3.33 13.00
C LEU A 260 7.78 4.77 13.01
N HIS A 261 7.57 5.33 14.21
CA HIS A 261 6.93 6.63 14.48
C HIS A 261 5.47 6.75 14.01
N GLY A 262 4.85 5.63 13.66
CA GLY A 262 3.47 5.47 13.22
C GLY A 262 2.46 5.31 14.35
N VAL A 263 1.24 4.94 13.95
CA VAL A 263 0.09 4.81 14.86
C VAL A 263 0.03 3.46 15.59
N GLY A 264 0.74 2.45 15.10
CA GLY A 264 0.47 1.06 15.45
C GLY A 264 0.78 0.64 16.88
N GLU A 265 1.50 1.43 17.70
CA GLU A 265 1.77 1.07 19.11
C GLU A 265 0.48 0.75 19.86
N LYS A 266 -0.53 1.61 19.73
CA LYS A 266 -1.80 1.43 20.43
C LYS A 266 -2.54 0.19 19.93
N ASN A 267 -2.61 -0.04 18.61
CA ASN A 267 -3.33 -1.19 18.07
C ASN A 267 -2.61 -2.52 18.37
N VAL A 268 -1.28 -2.57 18.22
CA VAL A 268 -0.52 -3.82 18.31
C VAL A 268 -0.22 -4.19 19.74
N CYS A 269 0.33 -3.27 20.55
CA CYS A 269 0.76 -3.60 21.90
C CYS A 269 -0.44 -3.88 22.81
N ASP A 270 -1.50 -3.07 22.74
CA ASP A 270 -2.71 -3.30 23.54
C ASP A 270 -3.35 -4.64 23.15
N LEU A 271 -3.40 -4.99 21.85
CA LEU A 271 -3.92 -6.29 21.39
C LEU A 271 -3.09 -7.46 21.90
N LEU A 272 -1.76 -7.43 21.73
CA LEU A 272 -0.88 -8.50 22.20
C LEU A 272 -1.01 -8.69 23.72
N GLN A 273 -1.04 -7.60 24.48
CA GLN A 273 -1.24 -7.65 25.94
C GLN A 273 -2.62 -8.19 26.31
N ALA A 274 -3.69 -7.74 25.64
CA ALA A 274 -5.06 -8.16 25.91
C ALA A 274 -5.25 -9.67 25.70
N VAL A 275 -4.63 -10.25 24.67
CA VAL A 275 -4.68 -11.70 24.45
C VAL A 275 -3.69 -12.49 25.33
N GLY A 276 -2.82 -11.83 26.10
CA GLY A 276 -1.95 -12.44 27.11
C GLY A 276 -0.46 -12.58 26.78
N PHE A 277 0.09 -11.82 25.83
CA PHE A 277 1.55 -11.72 25.66
C PHE A 277 2.13 -10.79 26.73
N GLU A 278 2.94 -11.32 27.64
CA GLU A 278 3.49 -10.56 28.77
C GLU A 278 4.81 -9.85 28.45
N GLN A 279 5.55 -10.31 27.43
CA GLN A 279 6.90 -9.86 27.11
C GLN A 279 6.93 -9.08 25.78
N VAL A 280 6.25 -7.93 25.74
CA VAL A 280 6.22 -7.04 24.57
C VAL A 280 6.97 -5.75 24.90
N GLU A 281 8.15 -5.57 24.31
CA GLU A 281 8.92 -4.32 24.37
C GLU A 281 8.59 -3.44 23.16
N VAL A 282 8.34 -2.14 23.38
CA VAL A 282 8.30 -1.16 22.29
C VAL A 282 9.70 -0.62 22.04
N PHE A 283 10.18 -0.69 20.81
CA PHE A 283 11.50 -0.20 20.43
C PHE A 283 11.58 1.33 20.58
N GLY A 284 12.21 1.77 21.69
CA GLY A 284 12.25 3.17 22.13
C GLY A 284 12.62 4.19 21.05
N PRO A 285 13.69 3.99 20.25
CA PRO A 285 14.12 4.96 19.23
C PRO A 285 13.07 5.27 18.16
N HIS A 286 12.08 4.39 17.95
CA HIS A 286 11.01 4.57 16.96
C HIS A 286 9.64 4.85 17.60
N ARG A 287 9.57 5.04 18.92
CA ARG A 287 8.30 5.09 19.66
C ARG A 287 7.58 6.43 19.54
N GLU A 288 8.31 7.55 19.59
CA GLU A 288 7.72 8.88 19.53
C GLU A 288 7.01 9.11 18.18
N ARG A 289 5.79 9.64 18.20
CA ARG A 289 5.05 9.93 16.97
C ARG A 289 5.63 11.18 16.30
N ASP A 290 6.35 11.00 15.20
CA ASP A 290 7.02 12.07 14.45
C ASP A 290 6.94 11.80 12.93
N GLY A 291 6.27 12.70 12.20
CA GLY A 291 6.09 12.62 10.76
C GLY A 291 7.37 12.77 9.92
N ASN A 292 8.51 13.10 10.56
CA ASN A 292 9.83 13.12 9.94
C ASN A 292 10.56 11.78 10.04
N PHE A 293 9.99 10.80 10.75
CA PHE A 293 10.51 9.44 10.90
C PHE A 293 12.02 9.43 11.26
N PRO A 294 12.45 10.12 12.33
CA PRO A 294 13.86 10.20 12.70
C PRO A 294 14.41 8.82 13.05
N ASN A 295 15.73 8.59 12.94
CA ASN A 295 16.38 7.31 13.28
C ASN A 295 15.96 6.08 12.44
N VAL A 296 14.91 6.18 11.59
CA VAL A 296 14.59 5.20 10.57
C VAL A 296 15.53 5.40 9.37
N PRO A 297 16.16 4.34 8.82
CA PRO A 297 17.03 4.46 7.65
C PRO A 297 16.36 5.25 6.51
N HIS A 298 17.07 6.26 6.00
CA HIS A 298 16.61 7.17 4.95
C HIS A 298 15.31 7.94 5.25
N HIS A 299 14.84 7.95 6.51
CA HIS A 299 13.54 8.52 6.92
C HIS A 299 12.34 7.88 6.19
N VAL A 300 12.44 6.61 5.81
CA VAL A 300 11.37 5.89 5.11
C VAL A 300 10.86 4.77 6.02
N SER A 301 9.75 5.01 6.72
CA SER A 301 9.06 4.05 7.59
C SER A 301 8.37 2.94 6.78
N ASN A 302 9.17 2.09 6.12
CA ASN A 302 8.69 0.97 5.31
C ASN A 302 9.17 -0.37 5.90
N PRO A 303 8.27 -1.17 6.50
CA PRO A 303 8.63 -2.48 7.06
C PRO A 303 8.93 -3.54 5.99
N GLU A 304 8.91 -3.19 4.70
CA GLU A 304 9.46 -4.01 3.60
C GLU A 304 10.99 -3.90 3.49
N ASN A 305 11.60 -2.83 3.99
CA ASN A 305 13.05 -2.62 3.89
C ASN A 305 13.79 -3.37 5.02
N PRO A 306 14.64 -4.37 4.71
CA PRO A 306 15.39 -5.09 5.74
C PRO A 306 16.29 -4.19 6.61
N GLU A 307 16.79 -3.07 6.09
CA GLU A 307 17.66 -2.15 6.84
C GLU A 307 16.95 -1.53 8.05
N VAL A 308 15.62 -1.36 7.99
CA VAL A 308 14.81 -0.83 9.10
C VAL A 308 14.91 -1.72 10.34
N PHE A 309 15.16 -3.01 10.16
CA PHE A 309 15.25 -3.98 11.24
C PHE A 309 16.61 -4.02 11.92
N ALA A 310 17.67 -3.46 11.32
CA ALA A 310 19.04 -3.65 11.80
C ALA A 310 19.21 -3.24 13.29
N ALA A 311 18.81 -2.02 13.66
CA ALA A 311 18.92 -1.55 15.04
C ALA A 311 17.98 -2.30 16.00
N ILE A 312 16.82 -2.76 15.51
CA ILE A 312 15.83 -3.49 16.29
C ILE A 312 16.32 -4.92 16.58
N ILE A 313 16.97 -5.56 15.60
CA ILE A 313 17.60 -6.88 15.74
C ILE A 313 18.76 -6.82 16.74
N GLU A 314 19.59 -5.77 16.72
CA GLU A 314 20.65 -5.63 17.72
C GLU A 314 20.05 -5.53 19.14
N ARG A 315 18.98 -4.76 19.32
CA ARG A 315 18.23 -4.74 20.58
C ARG A 315 17.63 -6.10 20.95
N ALA A 316 17.16 -6.86 19.97
CA ALA A 316 16.64 -8.21 20.18
C ALA A 316 17.72 -9.16 20.71
N LYS A 317 18.93 -9.10 20.15
CA LYS A 317 20.08 -9.88 20.63
C LYS A 317 20.48 -9.49 22.06
N GLU A 318 20.51 -8.20 22.37
CA GLU A 318 20.83 -7.69 23.71
C GLU A 318 19.84 -8.15 24.79
N THR A 319 18.56 -8.21 24.44
CA THR A 319 17.45 -8.51 25.38
C THR A 319 17.04 -9.98 25.37
N GLY A 320 17.53 -10.76 24.42
CA GLY A 320 17.07 -12.13 24.18
C GLY A 320 15.66 -12.20 23.60
N ALA A 321 15.18 -11.15 22.93
CA ALA A 321 13.92 -11.19 22.19
C ALA A 321 13.98 -12.23 21.06
N GLU A 322 12.85 -12.83 20.71
CA GLU A 322 12.79 -13.94 19.73
C GLU A 322 12.05 -13.55 18.45
N LEU A 323 11.32 -12.44 18.49
CA LEU A 323 10.54 -11.91 17.38
C LEU A 323 10.65 -10.39 17.37
N VAL A 324 10.98 -9.83 16.20
CA VAL A 324 10.87 -8.41 15.91
C VAL A 324 9.70 -8.20 14.95
N LEU A 325 8.82 -7.26 15.29
CA LEU A 325 7.69 -6.82 14.47
C LEU A 325 7.80 -5.32 14.19
N ALA A 326 7.45 -4.90 12.98
CA ALA A 326 7.33 -3.49 12.63
C ALA A 326 6.13 -3.24 11.71
N THR A 327 5.46 -2.10 11.89
CA THR A 327 4.38 -1.64 11.01
C THR A 327 4.71 -0.31 10.37
N ASP A 328 4.06 -0.01 9.24
CA ASP A 328 4.18 1.30 8.59
C ASP A 328 3.32 2.37 9.30
N PRO A 329 3.47 3.67 8.95
CA PRO A 329 2.84 4.77 9.69
C PRO A 329 1.33 4.67 9.90
N ASP A 330 0.58 4.11 8.94
CA ASP A 330 -0.87 3.91 9.02
C ASP A 330 -1.29 2.49 9.45
N CYS A 331 -0.33 1.66 9.87
CA CYS A 331 -0.53 0.31 10.41
C CYS A 331 -1.33 -0.62 9.48
N ASP A 332 -1.14 -0.48 8.17
CA ASP A 332 -1.77 -1.33 7.15
C ASP A 332 -0.79 -2.40 6.61
N ARG A 333 0.50 -2.31 6.97
CA ARG A 333 1.52 -3.33 6.67
C ARG A 333 2.23 -3.83 7.90
N MET A 334 2.72 -5.06 7.82
CA MET A 334 3.56 -5.67 8.84
C MET A 334 4.78 -6.36 8.22
N GLY A 335 5.96 -6.10 8.79
CA GLY A 335 7.19 -6.82 8.51
C GLY A 335 7.76 -7.43 9.80
N ALA A 336 8.61 -8.45 9.65
CA ALA A 336 9.20 -9.13 10.80
C ALA A 336 10.61 -9.64 10.55
N ALA A 337 11.34 -9.83 11.66
CA ALA A 337 12.60 -10.55 11.70
C ALA A 337 12.61 -11.54 12.87
N THR A 338 13.25 -12.69 12.67
CA THR A 338 13.47 -13.70 13.72
C THR A 338 14.86 -14.32 13.57
N PRO A 339 15.36 -15.02 14.61
CA PRO A 339 16.51 -15.90 14.45
C PRO A 339 16.27 -16.96 13.36
N PHE A 340 17.29 -17.31 12.58
CA PHE A 340 17.21 -18.40 11.62
C PHE A 340 16.96 -19.74 12.31
N THR A 341 17.52 -19.94 13.51
CA THR A 341 17.31 -21.15 14.32
C THR A 341 17.11 -20.76 15.79
N LEU A 342 16.46 -21.62 16.57
CA LEU A 342 16.41 -21.40 18.02
C LEU A 342 17.68 -21.83 18.76
N LYS A 343 18.57 -22.59 18.08
CA LYS A 343 19.84 -23.10 18.62
C LYS A 343 20.92 -22.03 18.61
N ASN A 344 21.04 -21.28 17.52
CA ASN A 344 21.89 -20.12 17.37
C ASN A 344 21.00 -18.88 17.18
N ARG A 345 20.91 -18.05 18.22
CA ARG A 345 20.10 -16.83 18.25
C ARG A 345 20.87 -15.57 17.84
N ASP A 346 22.12 -15.71 17.40
CA ASP A 346 22.94 -14.60 16.93
C ASP A 346 22.68 -14.28 15.45
N GLU A 347 22.21 -15.26 14.68
CA GLU A 347 21.92 -15.12 13.26
C GLU A 347 20.43 -14.88 13.01
N TRP A 348 20.12 -13.71 12.46
CA TRP A 348 18.76 -13.24 12.22
C TRP A 348 18.51 -12.99 10.75
N GLY A 349 17.26 -13.15 10.33
CA GLY A 349 16.80 -12.81 8.99
C GLY A 349 15.44 -12.17 9.02
N THR A 350 15.23 -11.21 8.11
CA THR A 350 13.89 -10.71 7.78
C THR A 350 13.14 -11.71 6.91
N LEU A 351 11.83 -11.64 6.93
CA LEU A 351 10.94 -12.43 6.07
C LEU A 351 10.28 -11.51 5.06
N SER A 352 10.22 -11.93 3.79
CA SER A 352 9.49 -11.18 2.75
C SER A 352 7.98 -11.28 2.96
N GLY A 353 7.21 -10.38 2.35
CA GLY A 353 5.75 -10.42 2.47
C GLY A 353 5.11 -11.73 1.98
N ASN A 354 5.71 -12.34 0.95
CA ASN A 354 5.29 -13.68 0.49
C ASN A 354 5.56 -14.76 1.55
N GLN A 355 6.71 -14.72 2.22
CA GLN A 355 7.08 -15.69 3.25
C GLN A 355 6.23 -15.52 4.51
N LEU A 356 5.99 -14.28 4.93
CA LEU A 356 5.09 -13.93 6.03
C LEU A 356 3.66 -14.38 5.73
N GLY A 357 3.15 -14.10 4.52
CA GLY A 357 1.84 -14.56 4.07
C GLY A 357 1.71 -16.09 4.06
N ALA A 358 2.73 -16.81 3.61
CA ALA A 358 2.76 -18.28 3.63
C ALA A 358 2.76 -18.86 5.05
N LEU A 359 3.59 -18.32 5.95
CA LEU A 359 3.66 -18.74 7.35
C LEU A 359 2.34 -18.49 8.08
N MET A 360 1.72 -17.32 7.88
CA MET A 360 0.42 -17.02 8.48
C MET A 360 -0.70 -17.88 7.87
N ALA A 361 -0.70 -18.12 6.56
CA ALA A 361 -1.67 -19.00 5.93
C ALA A 361 -1.62 -20.42 6.51
N ASP A 362 -0.42 -21.01 6.61
CA ASP A 362 -0.22 -22.34 7.21
C ASP A 362 -0.68 -22.37 8.67
N TYR A 363 -0.27 -21.38 9.46
CA TYR A 363 -0.68 -21.27 10.86
C TYR A 363 -2.20 -21.20 11.01
N ILE A 364 -2.87 -20.26 10.31
CA ILE A 364 -4.32 -20.06 10.41
C ILE A 364 -5.07 -21.33 9.98
N LEU A 365 -4.69 -21.90 8.84
CA LEU A 365 -5.34 -23.10 8.30
C LEU A 365 -5.12 -24.30 9.22
N GLY A 366 -3.90 -24.52 9.71
CA GLY A 366 -3.58 -25.58 10.66
C GLY A 366 -4.36 -25.46 11.96
N ARG A 367 -4.46 -24.25 12.55
CA ARG A 367 -5.24 -24.03 13.78
C ARG A 367 -6.72 -24.26 13.56
N ARG A 368 -7.29 -23.77 12.45
CA ARG A 368 -8.71 -23.98 12.13
C ARG A 368 -9.03 -25.43 11.79
N GLN A 369 -8.13 -26.15 11.11
CA GLN A 369 -8.28 -27.58 10.85
C GLN A 369 -8.30 -28.37 12.17
N ALA A 370 -7.35 -28.10 13.07
CA ALA A 370 -7.29 -28.75 14.38
C ALA A 370 -8.54 -28.47 15.24
N ALA A 371 -9.14 -27.28 15.09
CA ALA A 371 -10.39 -26.91 15.75
C ALA A 371 -11.65 -27.45 15.04
N GLY A 372 -11.53 -28.07 13.87
CA GLY A 372 -12.67 -28.55 13.09
C GLY A 372 -13.53 -27.44 12.47
N THR A 373 -12.97 -26.24 12.27
CA THR A 373 -13.70 -25.05 11.76
C THR A 373 -13.39 -24.70 10.30
N LEU A 374 -12.72 -25.60 9.58
CA LEU A 374 -12.52 -25.51 8.12
C LEU A 374 -13.53 -26.36 7.36
N SER A 375 -13.84 -25.90 6.15
CA SER A 375 -14.64 -26.62 5.16
C SER A 375 -14.21 -26.20 3.75
N PRO A 376 -14.51 -26.98 2.70
CA PRO A 376 -14.16 -26.62 1.33
C PRO A 376 -14.82 -25.34 0.79
N GLU A 377 -15.83 -24.80 1.48
CA GLU A 377 -16.43 -23.51 1.12
C GLU A 377 -15.56 -22.33 1.52
N HIS A 378 -14.72 -22.52 2.54
CA HIS A 378 -13.79 -21.51 2.99
C HIS A 378 -12.76 -21.19 1.92
N TYR A 379 -12.26 -19.96 1.94
CA TYR A 379 -11.30 -19.51 0.96
C TYR A 379 -10.24 -18.55 1.54
N VAL A 380 -9.06 -18.61 0.93
CA VAL A 380 -8.01 -17.60 1.06
C VAL A 380 -7.97 -16.75 -0.21
N VAL A 381 -7.53 -15.51 -0.09
CA VAL A 381 -7.49 -14.55 -1.19
C VAL A 381 -6.08 -13.99 -1.34
N LYS A 382 -5.60 -13.91 -2.58
CA LYS A 382 -4.30 -13.29 -2.91
C LYS A 382 -4.37 -12.57 -4.26
N THR A 383 -3.33 -11.82 -4.61
CA THR A 383 -3.24 -11.17 -5.93
C THR A 383 -2.40 -11.98 -6.91
N LEU A 384 -2.48 -11.61 -8.19
CA LEU A 384 -1.75 -12.25 -9.29
C LEU A 384 -0.22 -12.22 -9.14
N VAL A 385 0.32 -11.32 -8.30
CA VAL A 385 1.77 -11.19 -8.07
C VAL A 385 2.19 -11.55 -6.64
N THR A 386 1.29 -12.23 -5.91
CA THR A 386 1.57 -12.87 -4.62
C THR A 386 1.92 -14.34 -4.83
N THR A 387 2.79 -14.91 -3.99
CA THR A 387 3.36 -16.26 -4.14
C THR A 387 2.31 -17.36 -4.34
N ASP A 388 2.66 -18.38 -5.13
CA ASP A 388 1.87 -19.62 -5.27
C ASP A 388 2.04 -20.60 -4.13
N LEU A 389 3.01 -20.39 -3.23
CA LEU A 389 3.14 -21.20 -2.03
C LEU A 389 1.85 -21.18 -1.20
N ILE A 390 1.19 -20.02 -1.09
CA ILE A 390 -0.08 -19.86 -0.36
C ILE A 390 -1.19 -20.72 -0.98
N THR A 391 -1.24 -20.83 -2.31
CA THR A 391 -2.22 -21.69 -2.99
C THR A 391 -1.98 -23.15 -2.64
N ARG A 392 -0.73 -23.61 -2.68
CA ARG A 392 -0.39 -25.01 -2.35
C ARG A 392 -0.65 -25.35 -0.89
N ILE A 393 -0.39 -24.41 0.00
CA ILE A 393 -0.74 -24.55 1.42
C ILE A 393 -2.26 -24.73 1.54
N ALA A 394 -3.05 -23.80 1.00
CA ALA A 394 -4.51 -23.87 1.03
C ALA A 394 -5.08 -25.18 0.43
N ASP A 395 -4.54 -25.62 -0.71
CA ASP A 395 -4.94 -26.88 -1.36
C ASP A 395 -4.69 -28.10 -0.45
N SER A 396 -3.58 -28.10 0.30
CA SER A 396 -3.25 -29.17 1.27
C SER A 396 -4.20 -29.24 2.46
N TYR A 397 -4.89 -28.12 2.76
CA TYR A 397 -5.96 -28.03 3.75
C TYR A 397 -7.36 -28.16 3.15
N HIS A 398 -7.46 -28.42 1.84
CA HIS A 398 -8.72 -28.47 1.09
C HIS A 398 -9.53 -27.16 1.17
N VAL A 399 -8.85 -26.02 1.18
CA VAL A 399 -9.43 -24.67 1.19
C VAL A 399 -9.23 -24.01 -0.17
N ARG A 400 -10.25 -23.30 -0.68
CA ARG A 400 -10.17 -22.66 -2.00
C ARG A 400 -9.21 -21.46 -1.98
N THR A 401 -8.57 -21.19 -3.11
CA THR A 401 -7.80 -19.95 -3.30
C THR A 401 -8.42 -19.09 -4.38
N GLU A 402 -8.79 -17.86 -4.04
CA GLU A 402 -9.17 -16.81 -4.99
C GLU A 402 -7.93 -15.97 -5.33
N GLY A 403 -7.26 -16.29 -6.43
CA GLY A 403 -5.96 -15.70 -6.80
C GLY A 403 -5.94 -14.88 -8.10
N ASN A 404 -7.03 -14.86 -8.86
CA ASN A 404 -7.11 -14.17 -10.16
C ASN A 404 -7.49 -12.70 -9.99
N LEU A 405 -6.78 -11.98 -9.11
CA LEU A 405 -7.09 -10.61 -8.72
C LEU A 405 -5.95 -9.65 -9.07
N HIS A 406 -6.32 -8.41 -9.41
CA HIS A 406 -5.35 -7.33 -9.59
C HIS A 406 -4.60 -7.01 -8.29
N VAL A 407 -3.42 -6.41 -8.45
CA VAL A 407 -2.68 -5.80 -7.35
C VAL A 407 -3.51 -4.67 -6.74
N GLY A 408 -3.60 -4.66 -5.41
CA GLY A 408 -4.34 -3.71 -4.58
C GLY A 408 -5.39 -4.40 -3.71
N PHE A 409 -5.27 -4.25 -2.39
CA PHE A 409 -6.18 -4.85 -1.40
C PHE A 409 -7.67 -4.57 -1.61
N LYS A 410 -8.05 -3.50 -2.33
CA LYS A 410 -9.44 -3.23 -2.71
C LYS A 410 -10.10 -4.40 -3.46
N TRP A 411 -9.32 -5.15 -4.24
CA TRP A 411 -9.81 -6.33 -4.96
C TRP A 411 -10.01 -7.52 -4.04
N ILE A 412 -9.18 -7.64 -2.99
CA ILE A 412 -9.37 -8.62 -1.92
C ILE A 412 -10.66 -8.30 -1.16
N GLY A 413 -10.87 -7.04 -0.78
CA GLY A 413 -12.11 -6.60 -0.14
C GLY A 413 -13.36 -6.86 -0.99
N LEU A 414 -13.29 -6.58 -2.30
CA LEU A 414 -14.38 -6.89 -3.23
C LEU A 414 -14.63 -8.40 -3.33
N GLN A 415 -13.57 -9.21 -3.40
CA GLN A 415 -13.69 -10.67 -3.45
C GLN A 415 -14.35 -11.22 -2.18
N MET A 416 -14.04 -10.64 -1.01
CA MET A 416 -14.68 -11.00 0.26
C MET A 416 -16.20 -10.79 0.20
N ASP A 417 -16.64 -9.64 -0.34
CA ASP A 417 -18.07 -9.33 -0.47
C ASP A 417 -18.77 -10.24 -1.48
N GLN A 418 -18.09 -10.60 -2.59
CA GLN A 418 -18.65 -11.48 -3.63
C GLN A 418 -18.72 -12.95 -3.23
N SER A 419 -17.73 -13.45 -2.48
CA SER A 419 -17.62 -14.86 -2.10
C SER A 419 -18.22 -15.19 -0.73
N GLY A 420 -18.77 -14.20 -0.03
CA GLY A 420 -19.31 -14.35 1.31
C GLY A 420 -18.25 -14.11 2.38
N PRO A 421 -18.34 -13.02 3.16
CA PRO A 421 -17.36 -12.69 4.20
C PRO A 421 -17.25 -13.74 5.31
N ASP A 422 -18.30 -14.50 5.60
CA ASP A 422 -18.28 -15.54 6.65
C ASP A 422 -17.43 -16.76 6.28
N LYS A 423 -17.09 -16.92 5.00
CA LYS A 423 -16.25 -18.01 4.48
C LYS A 423 -14.80 -17.57 4.24
N PHE A 424 -14.51 -16.28 4.39
CA PHE A 424 -13.16 -15.75 4.27
C PHE A 424 -12.29 -16.25 5.43
N VAL A 425 -11.09 -16.73 5.11
CA VAL A 425 -10.11 -17.20 6.11
C VAL A 425 -8.94 -16.23 6.21
N PHE A 426 -8.37 -15.82 5.07
CA PHE A 426 -7.16 -15.03 5.05
C PHE A 426 -7.00 -14.31 3.70
N GLY A 427 -6.55 -13.05 3.74
CA GLY A 427 -6.29 -12.23 2.56
C GLY A 427 -4.90 -11.64 2.64
N THR A 428 -4.14 -11.66 1.54
CA THR A 428 -2.74 -11.23 1.56
C THR A 428 -2.22 -10.68 0.24
N GLU A 429 -1.30 -9.73 0.34
CA GLU A 429 -0.49 -9.20 -0.75
C GLU A 429 1.01 -9.36 -0.43
N GLU A 430 1.83 -9.56 -1.46
CA GLU A 430 3.28 -9.66 -1.34
C GLU A 430 3.93 -8.39 -0.78
N SER A 431 3.25 -7.26 -0.87
CA SER A 431 3.66 -5.96 -0.31
C SER A 431 3.29 -5.81 1.17
N HIS A 432 3.50 -6.87 1.95
CA HIS A 432 3.39 -6.88 3.42
C HIS A 432 1.98 -6.59 3.96
N GLY A 433 0.94 -6.90 3.19
CA GLY A 433 -0.46 -6.64 3.53
C GLY A 433 -1.24 -7.90 3.89
N TYR A 434 -1.99 -7.89 5.00
CA TYR A 434 -2.70 -9.07 5.48
C TYR A 434 -4.03 -8.70 6.16
N LEU A 435 -5.01 -9.60 6.10
CA LEU A 435 -6.26 -9.49 6.86
C LEU A 435 -6.81 -10.87 7.22
N VAL A 436 -7.35 -10.99 8.42
CA VAL A 436 -8.26 -12.06 8.86
C VAL A 436 -9.54 -11.41 9.41
N GLY A 437 -10.66 -12.14 9.37
CA GLY A 437 -11.94 -11.63 9.85
C GLY A 437 -12.64 -10.71 8.86
N GLY A 438 -13.95 -10.51 9.05
CA GLY A 438 -14.83 -9.76 8.15
C GLY A 438 -15.09 -8.30 8.56
N TYR A 439 -14.38 -7.79 9.56
CA TYR A 439 -14.67 -6.49 10.19
C TYR A 439 -14.12 -5.29 9.41
N ALA A 440 -13.14 -5.50 8.53
CA ALA A 440 -12.53 -4.50 7.66
C ALA A 440 -12.49 -5.00 6.20
N ARG A 441 -12.12 -4.13 5.27
CA ARG A 441 -11.86 -4.42 3.85
C ARG A 441 -10.55 -3.82 3.35
N ASP A 442 -9.68 -3.45 4.28
CA ASP A 442 -8.29 -3.09 4.02
C ASP A 442 -7.38 -3.95 4.90
N LYS A 443 -6.08 -3.85 4.65
CA LYS A 443 -5.03 -4.54 5.39
C LYS A 443 -5.03 -4.08 6.84
N ASP A 444 -4.60 -4.97 7.73
CA ASP A 444 -4.53 -4.72 9.16
C ASP A 444 -3.22 -5.27 9.76
N GLY A 445 -2.29 -4.37 10.04
CA GLY A 445 -1.00 -4.71 10.61
C GLY A 445 -1.08 -5.25 12.04
N ALA A 446 -2.10 -4.85 12.82
CA ALA A 446 -2.23 -5.28 14.21
C ALA A 446 -2.65 -6.75 14.30
N VAL A 447 -3.65 -7.15 13.52
CA VAL A 447 -4.05 -8.57 13.49
C VAL A 447 -2.98 -9.46 12.86
N ALA A 448 -2.21 -8.93 11.89
CA ALA A 448 -1.06 -9.63 11.33
C ALA A 448 0.04 -9.86 12.38
N CYS A 449 0.36 -8.83 13.19
CA CYS A 449 1.28 -8.94 14.32
C CYS A 449 0.83 -9.99 15.34
N LEU A 450 -0.47 -10.01 15.69
CA LEU A 450 -1.06 -11.03 16.57
C LEU A 450 -0.80 -12.44 16.02
N LEU A 451 -1.24 -12.70 14.79
CA LEU A 451 -1.14 -14.03 14.18
C LEU A 451 0.31 -14.49 14.02
N LEU A 452 1.23 -13.59 13.67
CA LEU A 452 2.64 -13.95 13.54
C LEU A 452 3.29 -14.20 14.91
N ALA A 453 2.93 -13.44 15.95
CA ALA A 453 3.39 -13.69 17.31
C ALA A 453 2.90 -15.05 17.82
N GLU A 454 1.63 -15.41 17.56
CA GLU A 454 1.11 -16.74 17.89
C GLU A 454 1.80 -17.85 17.08
N ALA A 455 2.05 -17.63 15.79
CA ALA A 455 2.77 -18.58 14.94
C ALA A 455 4.21 -18.80 15.45
N ALA A 456 4.90 -17.74 15.86
CA ALA A 456 6.25 -17.82 16.41
C ALA A 456 6.26 -18.54 17.77
N ALA A 457 5.32 -18.22 18.66
CA ALA A 457 5.18 -18.91 19.95
C ALA A 457 4.84 -20.40 19.77
N HIS A 458 3.99 -20.72 18.79
CA HIS A 458 3.66 -22.11 18.44
C HIS A 458 4.86 -22.87 17.85
N ALA A 459 5.61 -22.22 16.96
CA ALA A 459 6.86 -22.78 16.41
C ALA A 459 7.88 -23.05 17.51
N LYS A 460 8.06 -22.11 18.46
CA LYS A 460 8.93 -22.28 19.62
C LYS A 460 8.52 -23.44 20.50
N ARG A 461 7.23 -23.62 20.80
CA ARG A 461 6.72 -24.81 21.52
C ARG A 461 7.09 -26.12 20.81
N ALA A 462 7.16 -26.11 19.47
CA ALA A 462 7.61 -27.23 18.67
C ALA A 462 9.15 -27.31 18.48
N GLY A 463 9.92 -26.45 19.16
CA GLY A 463 11.39 -26.40 19.08
C GLY A 463 11.92 -25.87 17.75
N ARG A 464 11.16 -25.04 17.04
CA ARG A 464 11.52 -24.50 15.71
C ARG A 464 11.43 -22.98 15.63
N SER A 465 12.27 -22.36 14.81
CA SER A 465 12.12 -20.97 14.39
C SER A 465 11.06 -20.83 13.29
N LEU A 466 10.64 -19.59 12.97
CA LEU A 466 9.80 -19.34 11.80
C LEU A 466 10.50 -19.67 10.47
N HIS A 467 11.82 -19.48 10.38
CA HIS A 467 12.60 -19.87 9.19
C HIS A 467 12.63 -21.39 9.02
N GLU A 468 12.74 -22.17 10.11
CA GLU A 468 12.65 -23.64 10.06
C GLU A 468 11.23 -24.11 9.70
N CYS A 469 10.19 -23.39 10.13
CA CYS A 469 8.81 -23.65 9.68
C CYS A 469 8.65 -23.37 8.18
N LEU A 470 9.19 -22.27 7.68
CA LEU A 470 9.19 -21.94 6.26
C LEU A 470 9.93 -23.00 5.42
N ASP A 471 11.05 -23.51 5.93
CA ASP A 471 11.81 -24.58 5.30
C ASP A 471 10.99 -25.87 5.15
N ARG A 472 10.18 -26.20 6.16
CA ARG A 472 9.24 -27.33 6.05
C ARG A 472 8.17 -27.11 4.99
N LEU A 473 7.66 -25.89 4.85
CA LEU A 473 6.69 -25.58 3.79
C LEU A 473 7.32 -25.75 2.40
N TYR A 474 8.59 -25.35 2.24
CA TYR A 474 9.33 -25.61 1.01
C TYR A 474 9.57 -27.09 0.76
N GLU A 475 9.91 -27.87 1.78
CA GLU A 475 10.03 -29.33 1.67
C GLU A 475 8.72 -29.99 1.23
N GLN A 476 7.58 -29.52 1.75
CA GLN A 476 6.26 -30.08 1.46
C GLN A 476 5.72 -29.68 0.08
N HIS A 477 5.96 -28.44 -0.36
CA HIS A 477 5.29 -27.87 -1.53
C HIS A 477 6.24 -27.55 -2.70
N GLY A 478 7.54 -27.77 -2.50
CA GLY A 478 8.61 -27.27 -3.36
C GLY A 478 9.10 -25.89 -2.89
N TYR A 479 10.38 -25.60 -3.14
CA TYR A 479 10.94 -24.29 -2.88
C TYR A 479 10.29 -23.26 -3.79
N HIS A 480 9.76 -22.18 -3.20
CA HIS A 480 9.23 -21.03 -3.94
C HIS A 480 10.17 -19.86 -3.72
N GLY A 481 10.62 -19.25 -4.81
CA GLY A 481 11.46 -18.07 -4.79
C GLY A 481 10.82 -16.94 -5.56
N GLU A 482 10.75 -15.76 -4.96
CA GLU A 482 10.24 -14.56 -5.60
C GLU A 482 11.27 -13.43 -5.58
N ARG A 483 11.26 -12.62 -6.64
CA ARG A 483 12.06 -11.40 -6.71
C ARG A 483 11.36 -10.33 -7.54
N LEU A 484 11.28 -9.12 -7.00
CA LEU A 484 10.85 -7.94 -7.73
C LEU A 484 12.07 -7.18 -8.23
N ILE A 485 12.11 -6.86 -9.52
CA ILE A 485 13.03 -5.85 -10.06
C ILE A 485 12.24 -4.72 -10.71
N ASN A 486 12.79 -3.51 -10.61
CA ASN A 486 12.25 -2.32 -11.24
C ASN A 486 13.17 -1.90 -12.38
N ILE A 487 12.63 -1.77 -13.59
CA ILE A 487 13.32 -1.16 -14.72
C ILE A 487 12.87 0.30 -14.80
N THR A 488 13.71 1.21 -14.33
CA THR A 488 13.46 2.66 -14.40
C THR A 488 14.06 3.21 -15.69
N MET A 489 13.27 3.93 -16.45
CA MET A 489 13.67 4.54 -17.72
C MET A 489 13.79 6.04 -17.50
N THR A 490 15.02 6.51 -17.34
CA THR A 490 15.32 7.92 -17.07
C THR A 490 15.31 8.76 -18.36
N GLY A 491 15.22 10.08 -18.19
CA GLY A 491 15.21 11.05 -19.29
C GLY A 491 13.80 11.36 -19.80
N SER A 492 13.72 12.39 -20.65
CA SER A 492 12.47 12.92 -21.20
C SER A 492 11.68 11.91 -22.05
N ASP A 493 12.35 10.89 -22.61
CA ASP A 493 11.71 9.82 -23.41
C ASP A 493 11.31 8.58 -22.59
N GLY A 494 11.48 8.60 -21.27
CA GLY A 494 11.28 7.42 -20.40
C GLY A 494 9.89 6.78 -20.52
N MET A 495 8.83 7.61 -20.64
CA MET A 495 7.45 7.10 -20.79
C MET A 495 7.23 6.40 -22.12
N ALA A 496 7.78 6.94 -23.21
CA ALA A 496 7.65 6.32 -24.53
C ALA A 496 8.46 5.03 -24.60
N ARG A 497 9.67 5.00 -24.03
CA ARG A 497 10.47 3.77 -23.87
C ARG A 497 9.70 2.69 -23.11
N MET A 498 9.01 3.06 -22.03
CA MET A 498 8.18 2.13 -21.25
C MET A 498 7.04 1.54 -22.11
N GLN A 499 6.36 2.38 -22.88
CA GLN A 499 5.31 1.94 -23.80
C GLN A 499 5.87 1.00 -24.88
N ARG A 500 7.03 1.31 -25.46
CA ARG A 500 7.73 0.45 -26.43
C ARG A 500 8.12 -0.90 -25.82
N LEU A 501 8.64 -0.91 -24.59
CA LEU A 501 8.99 -2.15 -23.88
C LEU A 501 7.75 -3.02 -23.67
N MET A 502 6.66 -2.44 -23.17
CA MET A 502 5.41 -3.18 -22.96
C MET A 502 4.81 -3.68 -24.28
N ALA A 503 4.87 -2.91 -25.36
CA ALA A 503 4.44 -3.36 -26.68
C ALA A 503 5.29 -4.51 -27.19
N ARG A 504 6.61 -4.43 -27.04
CA ARG A 504 7.54 -5.50 -27.43
C ARG A 504 7.29 -6.79 -26.64
N ILE A 505 7.07 -6.71 -25.34
CA ILE A 505 6.72 -7.88 -24.51
C ILE A 505 5.44 -8.56 -25.00
N ARG A 506 4.42 -7.80 -25.42
CA ARG A 506 3.16 -8.37 -25.93
C ARG A 506 3.32 -9.04 -27.30
N GLN A 507 4.04 -8.38 -28.20
CA GLN A 507 4.13 -8.78 -29.61
C GLN A 507 5.24 -9.80 -29.85
N GLN A 508 6.42 -9.53 -29.29
CA GLN A 508 7.67 -10.26 -29.48
C GLN A 508 8.38 -10.49 -28.13
N PRO A 509 7.78 -11.24 -27.20
CA PRO A 509 8.43 -11.58 -25.94
C PRO A 509 9.70 -12.41 -26.17
N PRO A 510 10.62 -12.45 -25.19
CA PRO A 510 11.74 -13.39 -25.22
C PRO A 510 11.26 -14.82 -25.47
N VAL A 511 12.02 -15.60 -26.25
CA VAL A 511 11.73 -17.04 -26.45
C VAL A 511 12.10 -17.87 -25.22
N SER A 512 13.06 -17.41 -24.43
CA SER A 512 13.50 -18.01 -23.18
C SER A 512 13.96 -16.94 -22.20
N ILE A 513 13.84 -17.21 -20.90
CA ILE A 513 14.26 -16.33 -19.81
C ILE A 513 14.96 -17.20 -18.75
N GLY A 514 16.20 -16.88 -18.39
CA GLY A 514 17.00 -17.68 -17.45
C GLY A 514 17.23 -19.12 -17.90
N GLY A 515 17.27 -19.35 -19.21
CA GLY A 515 17.39 -20.69 -19.81
C GLY A 515 16.10 -21.51 -19.88
N LEU A 516 14.97 -21.00 -19.38
CA LEU A 516 13.66 -21.65 -19.48
C LEU A 516 12.87 -21.08 -20.66
N ALA A 517 12.25 -21.95 -21.48
CA ALA A 517 11.42 -21.52 -22.58
C ALA A 517 10.15 -20.78 -22.10
N VAL A 518 9.72 -19.74 -22.80
CA VAL A 518 8.39 -19.14 -22.58
C VAL A 518 7.33 -20.08 -23.18
N THR A 519 6.40 -20.55 -22.37
CA THR A 519 5.38 -21.55 -22.77
C THR A 519 4.02 -20.93 -23.05
N ASN A 520 3.70 -19.83 -22.35
CA ASN A 520 2.44 -19.12 -22.51
C ASN A 520 2.59 -17.63 -22.15
N ILE A 521 1.83 -16.79 -22.84
CA ILE A 521 1.78 -15.33 -22.68
C ILE A 521 0.35 -14.97 -22.34
N ARG A 522 0.11 -14.46 -21.14
CA ARG A 522 -1.21 -13.99 -20.66
C ARG A 522 -1.22 -12.47 -20.66
N ASP A 523 -1.99 -11.84 -21.55
CA ASP A 523 -2.16 -10.39 -21.57
C ASP A 523 -3.48 -10.01 -20.91
N TYR A 524 -3.41 -9.21 -19.85
CA TYR A 524 -4.56 -8.77 -19.08
C TYR A 524 -5.18 -7.47 -19.64
N ALA A 525 -4.52 -6.77 -20.58
CA ALA A 525 -5.04 -5.51 -21.12
C ALA A 525 -6.22 -5.76 -22.06
N GLY A 526 -6.05 -6.73 -22.97
CA GLY A 526 -7.12 -7.43 -23.66
C GLY A 526 -7.06 -8.90 -23.25
N PRO A 527 -7.78 -9.31 -22.18
CA PRO A 527 -7.67 -10.63 -21.55
C PRO A 527 -7.61 -11.78 -22.56
N THR A 528 -6.39 -12.18 -22.87
CA THR A 528 -6.07 -13.23 -23.85
C THR A 528 -4.85 -14.00 -23.40
N GLN A 529 -4.70 -15.20 -23.93
CA GLN A 529 -3.53 -16.03 -23.72
C GLN A 529 -3.12 -16.75 -25.00
N ARG A 530 -1.82 -17.01 -25.16
CA ARG A 530 -1.27 -17.76 -26.30
C ARG A 530 0.07 -18.39 -25.96
N SER A 531 0.35 -19.54 -26.55
CA SER A 531 1.74 -20.02 -26.67
C SER A 531 2.48 -19.22 -27.76
N PRO A 532 3.82 -19.08 -27.67
CA PRO A 532 4.59 -18.41 -28.72
C PRO A 532 4.30 -18.99 -30.12
N GLY A 533 4.09 -18.12 -31.10
CA GLY A 533 3.77 -18.50 -32.49
C GLY A 533 2.34 -19.01 -32.74
N SER A 534 1.49 -19.11 -31.70
CA SER A 534 0.09 -19.54 -31.82
C SER A 534 -0.90 -18.37 -31.81
N GLU A 535 -2.11 -18.61 -32.29
CA GLU A 535 -3.23 -17.65 -32.20
C GLU A 535 -3.66 -17.41 -30.74
N ALA A 536 -4.16 -16.21 -30.46
CA ALA A 536 -4.65 -15.83 -29.15
C ALA A 536 -6.05 -16.40 -28.88
N ARG A 537 -6.26 -16.91 -27.66
CA ARG A 537 -7.57 -17.32 -27.15
C ARG A 537 -7.98 -16.44 -25.96
N PRO A 538 -9.29 -16.33 -25.65
CA PRO A 538 -9.75 -15.57 -24.49
C PRO A 538 -9.13 -16.08 -23.17
N LEU A 539 -8.90 -15.14 -22.25
CA LEU A 539 -8.52 -15.42 -20.87
C LEU A 539 -9.63 -14.91 -19.95
N ASP A 540 -10.15 -15.76 -19.08
CA ASP A 540 -11.07 -15.36 -18.02
C ASP A 540 -10.25 -14.70 -16.90
N ALA A 541 -10.07 -13.39 -17.00
CA ALA A 541 -9.28 -12.60 -16.08
C ALA A 541 -9.76 -11.15 -16.03
N PRO A 542 -9.56 -10.47 -14.90
CA PRO A 542 -9.88 -9.06 -14.80
C PRO A 542 -8.94 -8.23 -15.71
N LYS A 543 -9.41 -7.08 -16.19
CA LYS A 543 -8.65 -6.23 -17.14
C LYS A 543 -7.61 -5.36 -16.43
N ALA A 544 -6.33 -5.56 -16.73
CA ALA A 544 -5.23 -4.70 -16.25
C ALA A 544 -4.14 -4.50 -17.29
N ASN A 545 -3.41 -3.39 -17.20
CA ASN A 545 -2.17 -3.23 -17.95
C ASN A 545 -1.08 -4.12 -17.34
N MET A 546 -1.08 -5.41 -17.69
CA MET A 546 -0.16 -6.41 -17.18
C MET A 546 -0.02 -7.56 -18.18
N VAL A 547 1.18 -8.13 -18.26
CA VAL A 547 1.45 -9.36 -19.00
C VAL A 547 2.08 -10.37 -18.05
N ILE A 548 1.67 -11.64 -18.11
CA ILE A 548 2.36 -12.73 -17.43
C ILE A 548 2.95 -13.67 -18.47
N LEU A 549 4.25 -13.93 -18.36
CA LEU A 549 4.97 -14.92 -19.15
C LEU A 549 5.13 -16.17 -18.29
N ASP A 550 4.44 -17.25 -18.66
CA ASP A 550 4.64 -18.56 -18.04
C ASP A 550 5.87 -19.20 -18.69
N LEU A 551 6.77 -19.73 -17.87
CA LEU A 551 8.01 -20.37 -18.31
C LEU A 551 7.88 -21.89 -18.23
N GLU A 552 8.86 -22.60 -18.78
CA GLU A 552 8.97 -24.04 -18.64
C GLU A 552 9.11 -24.44 -17.17
N GLY A 553 8.41 -25.51 -16.78
CA GLY A 553 8.33 -25.97 -15.40
C GLY A 553 7.25 -25.25 -14.59
N GLU A 554 6.46 -26.04 -13.84
CA GLU A 554 5.35 -25.54 -13.04
C GLU A 554 5.82 -24.51 -11.99
N GLY A 555 5.14 -23.36 -11.94
CA GLY A 555 5.42 -22.29 -10.97
C GLY A 555 6.47 -21.26 -11.40
N ASN A 556 7.15 -21.47 -12.54
CA ASN A 556 8.08 -20.48 -13.10
C ASN A 556 7.30 -19.47 -13.96
N ARG A 557 7.30 -18.19 -13.58
CA ARG A 557 6.62 -17.13 -14.35
C ARG A 557 7.20 -15.74 -14.08
N ILE A 558 6.96 -14.82 -15.01
CA ILE A 558 7.28 -13.39 -14.88
C ILE A 558 6.01 -12.57 -15.08
N ALA A 559 5.59 -11.81 -14.07
CA ALA A 559 4.54 -10.80 -14.23
C ALA A 559 5.17 -9.42 -14.49
N VAL A 560 4.77 -8.81 -15.59
CA VAL A 560 5.28 -7.54 -16.11
C VAL A 560 4.18 -6.48 -15.98
N ARG A 561 4.44 -5.44 -15.20
CA ARG A 561 3.49 -4.36 -14.95
C ARG A 561 4.14 -2.98 -15.10
N PRO A 562 3.72 -2.14 -16.07
CA PRO A 562 4.17 -0.76 -16.15
C PRO A 562 3.54 0.09 -15.04
N SER A 563 4.27 1.11 -14.60
CA SER A 563 3.73 2.17 -13.76
C SER A 563 2.83 3.08 -14.60
N GLY A 564 1.77 3.61 -13.97
CA GLY A 564 0.85 4.55 -14.62
C GLY A 564 1.34 6.01 -14.55
N THR A 565 2.22 6.32 -13.61
CA THR A 565 2.62 7.69 -13.27
C THR A 565 4.11 7.95 -13.41
N GLU A 566 4.92 6.90 -13.51
CA GLU A 566 6.38 6.99 -13.59
C GLU A 566 6.86 6.15 -14.78
N PRO A 567 7.98 6.54 -15.43
CA PRO A 567 8.58 5.75 -16.51
C PRO A 567 9.32 4.53 -15.94
N LYS A 568 8.57 3.56 -15.42
CA LYS A 568 9.08 2.40 -14.70
C LYS A 568 8.25 1.15 -14.97
N VAL A 569 8.90 0.02 -15.23
CA VAL A 569 8.27 -1.30 -15.33
C VAL A 569 8.68 -2.17 -14.14
N LYS A 570 7.68 -2.75 -13.47
CA LYS A 570 7.86 -3.74 -12.41
C LYS A 570 7.86 -5.14 -13.02
N LEU A 571 8.87 -5.93 -12.68
CA LEU A 571 9.01 -7.32 -13.10
C LEU A 571 9.01 -8.20 -11.86
N TYR A 572 7.89 -8.87 -11.62
CA TYR A 572 7.71 -9.83 -10.53
C TYR A 572 8.10 -11.20 -11.05
N MET A 573 9.14 -11.78 -10.49
CA MET A 573 9.72 -13.04 -10.93
C MET A 573 9.40 -14.12 -9.91
N PHE A 574 8.92 -15.26 -10.38
CA PHE A 574 8.54 -16.41 -9.56
C PHE A 574 9.27 -17.64 -10.09
N THR A 575 9.84 -18.42 -9.19
CA THR A 575 10.35 -19.75 -9.49
C THR A 575 9.83 -20.75 -8.48
N ARG A 576 9.63 -21.98 -8.95
CA ARG A 576 9.39 -23.13 -8.10
C ARG A 576 10.38 -24.23 -8.47
N VAL A 577 11.01 -24.80 -7.45
CA VAL A 577 11.95 -25.92 -7.59
C VAL A 577 11.49 -27.05 -6.69
N ASP A 578 11.30 -28.24 -7.27
CA ASP A 578 11.01 -29.43 -6.48
C ASP A 578 12.17 -29.72 -5.51
N VAL A 579 11.83 -30.06 -4.27
CA VAL A 579 12.81 -30.50 -3.28
C VAL A 579 13.04 -32.00 -3.49
N GLY A 580 14.10 -32.34 -4.23
CA GLY A 580 14.44 -33.72 -4.54
C GLY A 580 14.89 -34.51 -3.31
N ALA A 581 14.54 -35.80 -3.25
CA ALA A 581 14.88 -36.69 -2.12
C ALA A 581 16.39 -36.89 -1.91
N SER A 582 17.21 -36.71 -2.96
CA SER A 582 18.68 -36.84 -2.91
C SER A 582 19.42 -35.53 -2.65
N ASP A 583 18.93 -34.42 -3.21
CA ASP A 583 19.68 -33.15 -3.28
C ASP A 583 19.26 -32.18 -2.16
N GLY A 584 18.06 -32.39 -1.61
CA GLY A 584 17.55 -31.67 -0.43
C GLY A 584 17.18 -30.21 -0.66
N LEU A 585 16.70 -29.56 0.41
CA LEU A 585 16.20 -28.19 0.36
C LEU A 585 17.28 -27.16 0.00
N THR A 586 18.51 -27.35 0.50
CA THR A 586 19.62 -26.42 0.24
C THR A 586 19.93 -26.33 -1.26
N ALA A 587 19.97 -27.45 -1.97
CA ALA A 587 20.18 -27.46 -3.41
C ALA A 587 19.01 -26.81 -4.17
N ALA A 588 17.77 -27.06 -3.73
CA ALA A 588 16.58 -26.44 -4.32
C ALA A 588 16.58 -24.91 -4.16
N LYS A 589 16.93 -24.41 -2.97
CA LYS A 589 17.11 -22.97 -2.68
C LYS A 589 18.17 -22.36 -3.60
N GLN A 590 19.34 -23.00 -3.70
CA GLN A 590 20.44 -22.52 -4.54
C GLN A 590 20.03 -22.44 -6.02
N LYS A 591 19.41 -23.50 -6.55
CA LYS A 591 18.91 -23.52 -7.93
C LYS A 591 17.85 -22.45 -8.17
N GLY A 592 16.96 -22.20 -7.22
CA GLY A 592 15.96 -21.15 -7.35
C GLY A 592 16.58 -19.74 -7.37
N VAL A 593 17.62 -19.49 -6.56
CA VAL A 593 18.39 -18.23 -6.62
C VAL A 593 19.04 -18.06 -7.99
N GLU A 594 19.68 -19.10 -8.51
CA GLU A 594 20.32 -19.09 -9.84
C GLU A 594 19.32 -18.82 -10.97
N LEU A 595 18.12 -19.40 -10.89
CA LEU A 595 17.03 -19.13 -11.83
C LEU A 595 16.59 -17.65 -11.77
N LEU A 596 16.36 -17.11 -10.56
CA LEU A 596 15.97 -15.71 -10.38
C LEU A 596 17.06 -14.73 -10.84
N ASP A 597 18.34 -15.08 -10.66
CA ASP A 597 19.47 -14.31 -11.19
C ASP A 597 19.49 -14.35 -12.72
N GLY A 598 19.25 -15.51 -13.31
CA GLY A 598 19.10 -15.69 -14.75
C GLY A 598 17.94 -14.87 -15.33
N PHE A 599 16.77 -14.91 -14.68
CA PHE A 599 15.61 -14.11 -15.07
C PHE A 599 15.93 -12.62 -15.04
N ALA A 600 16.53 -12.15 -13.93
CA ALA A 600 16.85 -10.74 -13.77
C ALA A 600 17.83 -10.23 -14.82
N ARG A 601 18.88 -11.01 -15.11
CA ARG A 601 19.89 -10.67 -16.13
C ARG A 601 19.25 -10.57 -17.52
N ASP A 602 18.50 -11.58 -17.92
CA ASP A 602 17.96 -11.66 -19.28
C ASP A 602 16.86 -10.61 -19.50
N LEU A 603 16.03 -10.33 -18.50
CA LEU A 603 15.00 -9.29 -18.56
C LEU A 603 15.58 -7.88 -18.61
N ARG A 604 16.67 -7.60 -17.89
CA ARG A 604 17.39 -6.32 -18.00
C ARG A 604 17.97 -6.16 -19.40
N ALA A 605 18.68 -7.17 -19.90
CA ALA A 605 19.22 -7.14 -21.26
C ALA A 605 18.12 -6.97 -22.33
N PHE A 606 16.98 -7.62 -22.15
CA PHE A 606 15.83 -7.45 -23.04
C PHE A 606 15.29 -6.02 -23.00
N ALA A 607 15.14 -5.43 -21.80
CA ALA A 607 14.67 -4.07 -21.63
C ALA A 607 15.65 -3.04 -22.23
N ASP A 608 16.95 -3.24 -22.05
CA ASP A 608 18.00 -2.38 -22.61
C ASP A 608 18.06 -2.45 -24.14
N SER A 609 17.62 -3.57 -24.73
CA SER A 609 17.52 -3.71 -26.20
C SER A 609 16.35 -2.95 -26.83
N VAL A 610 15.50 -2.31 -26.01
CA VAL A 610 14.41 -1.46 -26.47
C VAL A 610 14.89 -0.01 -26.45
N GLU A 611 15.28 0.47 -27.63
CA GLU A 611 15.59 1.89 -27.88
C GLU A 611 14.39 2.78 -27.56
#